data_AF-W8RN23-F1
#
_entry.id   AF-W8RN23-F1
#
_cell.length_a   1.000
_cell.length_b   1.000
_cell.length_c   1.000
_cell.angle_alpha   90.00
_cell.angle_beta   90.00
_cell.angle_gamma   90.00
#
_symmetry.space_group_name_H-M   'P 1'
#
loop_
_entity.id
_entity.type
_entity.pdbx_description
1 polymer ?
#
loop_
_entity_poly.entity_id
_entity_poly.type
_entity_poly.pdbx_seq_one_letter_code
_entity_poly.pdbx_strand_id
1 'polypeptide(L)'
;MTGRILIVDDVATNRIVMKVKLAAACYDVDQADTAANALSAARRNAPDLILLDLSLPDMSGLEACRRLKADPATAGIPVILVTAVADHASKMAGLEAGADDFLTKPVDEVTLLARVRSLLRARDAVQDLQARDACSAHLGFAEAMGGFSAQDRPARIALVAPGARGAVIWKNALDMRLCDEVVVLPREAALSQAGNAAQEVPDVFVIAADLGARNDGMRLLSDLRSRQHTRHAAAIMILPEGDSERAASALDLGASDILFDPFDPQELAIRIRAQLARKRQADTLRASVKAGLELAMTDSLTGLHNRRYALYRLEQMMARPGRGVAVMMLDLDYFKAINDRHGHRVGDQVLALVARRLRAQLRNRDLLARIGGEEFLVALPFCDLKAAMDCAERLRHTIGHTTFEIDAAPAPLRVTLSVGLALVSGEPSCETPQSAIDRADRALYGAKTHGRDQVTLANRPAA
;
A
#
# COMPACT_ATOMS: atom_id res chain seq x y z
N MET A 1 -19.21 -8.94 0.52
CA MET A 1 -20.54 -8.86 1.17
C MET A 1 -21.30 -7.74 0.50
N THR A 2 -22.63 -7.83 0.44
CA THR A 2 -23.49 -6.72 0.00
C THR A 2 -23.35 -5.57 0.99
N GLY A 3 -23.14 -4.34 0.49
CA GLY A 3 -22.95 -3.18 1.37
C GLY A 3 -24.24 -2.87 2.15
N ARG A 4 -24.14 -2.60 3.45
CA ARG A 4 -25.24 -2.20 4.33
C ARG A 4 -25.38 -0.68 4.41
N ILE A 5 -26.47 -0.12 3.92
CA ILE A 5 -26.71 1.32 3.89
C ILE A 5 -27.78 1.69 4.91
N LEU A 6 -27.51 2.70 5.74
CA LEU A 6 -28.50 3.30 6.64
C LEU A 6 -29.11 4.54 5.98
N ILE A 7 -30.43 4.53 5.78
CA ILE A 7 -31.19 5.68 5.29
C ILE A 7 -31.82 6.41 6.48
N VAL A 8 -31.60 7.71 6.57
CA VAL A 8 -32.14 8.58 7.63
C VAL A 8 -32.90 9.71 6.97
N ASP A 9 -34.23 9.71 7.11
CA ASP A 9 -35.13 10.73 6.59
C ASP A 9 -36.40 10.67 7.43
N ASP A 10 -37.05 11.78 7.75
CA ASP A 10 -38.25 11.80 8.60
C ASP A 10 -39.50 11.33 7.83
N VAL A 11 -39.53 11.55 6.52
CA VAL A 11 -40.65 11.19 5.64
C VAL A 11 -40.57 9.72 5.21
N ALA A 12 -41.58 8.93 5.60
CA ALA A 12 -41.65 7.50 5.29
C ALA A 12 -41.56 7.20 3.78
N THR A 13 -42.20 8.00 2.93
CA THR A 13 -42.18 7.84 1.48
C THR A 13 -40.77 7.97 0.90
N ASN A 14 -39.98 8.93 1.37
CA ASN A 14 -38.58 9.10 0.93
C ASN A 14 -37.75 7.87 1.27
N ARG A 15 -37.88 7.36 2.51
CA ARG A 15 -37.18 6.14 2.94
C ARG A 15 -37.58 4.92 2.12
N ILE A 16 -38.87 4.73 1.84
CA ILE A 16 -39.37 3.60 1.04
C ILE A 16 -38.82 3.67 -0.38
N VAL A 17 -38.91 4.82 -1.06
CA VAL A 17 -38.40 4.98 -2.43
C VAL A 17 -36.90 4.72 -2.49
N MET A 18 -36.14 5.30 -1.56
CA MET A 18 -34.70 5.14 -1.51
C MET A 18 -34.29 3.68 -1.19
N LYS A 19 -35.02 3.02 -0.29
CA LYS A 19 -34.82 1.59 0.02
C LYS A 19 -35.06 0.72 -1.21
N VAL A 20 -36.12 0.95 -1.98
CA VAL A 20 -36.40 0.19 -3.21
C VAL A 20 -35.26 0.33 -4.21
N LYS A 21 -34.78 1.56 -4.45
CA LYS A 21 -33.65 1.83 -5.37
C LYS A 21 -32.37 1.12 -4.94
N LEU A 22 -31.99 1.23 -3.67
CA LEU A 22 -30.76 0.62 -3.16
C LEU A 22 -30.86 -0.92 -3.07
N ALA A 23 -32.01 -1.46 -2.68
CA ALA A 23 -32.22 -2.89 -2.64
C ALA A 23 -32.20 -3.53 -4.05
N ALA A 24 -32.73 -2.83 -5.07
CA ALA A 24 -32.64 -3.27 -6.47
C ALA A 24 -31.18 -3.35 -6.96
N ALA A 25 -30.28 -2.54 -6.39
CA ALA A 25 -28.84 -2.59 -6.62
C ALA A 25 -28.09 -3.58 -5.68
N CYS A 26 -28.83 -4.47 -5.00
CA CYS A 26 -28.30 -5.50 -4.09
C CYS A 26 -27.60 -4.96 -2.83
N TYR A 27 -28.02 -3.81 -2.31
CA TYR A 27 -27.59 -3.33 -0.99
C TYR A 27 -28.56 -3.77 0.11
N ASP A 28 -28.03 -4.06 1.30
CA ASP A 28 -28.83 -4.26 2.50
C ASP A 28 -29.19 -2.90 3.09
N VAL A 29 -30.46 -2.67 3.43
CA VAL A 29 -30.94 -1.32 3.78
C VAL A 29 -31.60 -1.28 5.15
N ASP A 30 -30.99 -0.54 6.07
CA ASP A 30 -31.56 -0.12 7.34
C ASP A 30 -32.20 1.27 7.20
N GLN A 31 -33.20 1.56 8.03
CA GLN A 31 -33.92 2.85 8.01
C GLN A 31 -34.03 3.43 9.42
N ALA A 32 -33.88 4.74 9.53
CA ALA A 32 -34.17 5.53 10.72
C ALA A 32 -35.00 6.76 10.35
N ASP A 33 -35.90 7.15 11.23
CA ASP A 33 -36.81 8.29 11.08
C ASP A 33 -36.39 9.52 11.89
N THR A 34 -35.39 9.37 12.76
CA THR A 34 -34.86 10.42 13.64
C THR A 34 -33.35 10.31 13.73
N ALA A 35 -32.70 11.43 14.07
CA ALA A 35 -31.25 11.47 14.24
C ALA A 35 -30.78 10.61 15.42
N ALA A 36 -31.53 10.57 16.52
CA ALA A 36 -31.25 9.73 17.69
C ALA A 36 -31.27 8.23 17.33
N ASN A 37 -32.26 7.79 16.55
CA ASN A 37 -32.34 6.42 16.06
C ASN A 37 -31.18 6.11 15.11
N ALA A 38 -30.81 7.06 14.24
CA ALA A 38 -29.69 6.93 13.32
C ALA A 38 -28.35 6.75 14.05
N LEU A 39 -28.04 7.60 15.03
CA LEU A 39 -26.80 7.49 15.83
C LEU A 39 -26.72 6.15 16.55
N SER A 40 -27.84 5.71 17.11
CA SER A 40 -27.91 4.42 17.83
C SER A 40 -27.76 3.23 16.88
N ALA A 41 -28.39 3.29 15.71
CA ALA A 41 -28.28 2.26 14.67
C ALA A 41 -26.87 2.20 14.08
N ALA A 42 -26.23 3.35 13.85
CA ALA A 42 -24.86 3.42 13.32
C ALA A 42 -23.86 2.70 14.25
N ARG A 43 -23.97 2.89 15.57
CA ARG A 43 -23.14 2.19 16.55
C ARG A 43 -23.41 0.69 16.62
N ARG A 44 -24.68 0.28 16.59
CA ARG A 44 -25.07 -1.13 16.77
C ARG A 44 -24.83 -1.97 15.53
N ASN A 45 -25.18 -1.45 14.37
CA ASN A 45 -25.24 -2.21 13.12
C ASN A 45 -24.02 -1.99 12.23
N ALA A 46 -23.19 -0.99 12.55
CA ALA A 46 -21.99 -0.58 11.80
C ALA A 46 -22.25 -0.55 10.28
N PRO A 47 -23.16 0.33 9.80
CA PRO A 47 -23.46 0.41 8.38
C PRO A 47 -22.23 0.83 7.60
N ASP A 48 -22.22 0.40 6.34
CA ASP A 48 -21.17 0.63 5.37
C ASP A 48 -21.19 2.06 4.80
N LEU A 49 -22.36 2.71 4.80
CA LEU A 49 -22.60 4.09 4.37
C LEU A 49 -23.91 4.62 4.98
N ILE A 50 -23.99 5.93 5.19
CA ILE A 50 -25.19 6.61 5.72
C ILE A 50 -25.69 7.63 4.69
N LEU A 51 -26.96 7.53 4.30
CA LEU A 51 -27.70 8.59 3.61
C LEU A 51 -28.49 9.38 4.65
N LEU A 52 -28.19 10.66 4.81
CA LEU A 52 -28.69 11.46 5.92
C LEU A 52 -29.42 12.71 5.43
N ASP A 53 -30.71 12.81 5.69
CA ASP A 53 -31.47 14.02 5.44
C ASP A 53 -31.08 15.16 6.40
N LEU A 54 -31.13 16.40 5.92
CA LEU A 54 -30.83 17.58 6.74
C LEU A 54 -31.95 17.97 7.70
N SER A 55 -33.20 17.67 7.35
CA SER A 55 -34.41 18.09 8.05
C SER A 55 -34.98 16.91 8.83
N LEU A 56 -34.52 16.73 10.06
CA LEU A 56 -35.03 15.69 10.96
C LEU A 56 -35.76 16.33 12.14
N PRO A 57 -36.75 15.64 12.75
CA PRO A 57 -37.65 16.23 13.74
C PRO A 57 -36.99 16.49 15.09
N ASP A 58 -35.96 15.73 15.45
CA ASP A 58 -35.31 15.77 16.76
C ASP A 58 -34.01 16.59 16.78
N MET A 59 -33.27 16.62 15.66
CA MET A 59 -31.99 17.30 15.53
C MET A 59 -31.62 17.48 14.06
N SER A 60 -31.03 18.62 13.67
CA SER A 60 -30.58 18.80 12.27
C SER A 60 -29.60 17.71 11.82
N GLY A 61 -29.72 17.27 10.56
CA GLY A 61 -28.79 16.33 9.94
C GLY A 61 -27.33 16.81 9.95
N LEU A 62 -27.07 18.12 9.94
CA LEU A 62 -25.71 18.66 10.09
C LEU A 62 -25.10 18.34 11.46
N GLU A 63 -25.90 18.49 12.52
CA GLU A 63 -25.48 18.13 13.88
C GLU A 63 -25.33 16.61 14.01
N ALA A 64 -26.23 15.82 13.43
CA ALA A 64 -26.11 14.37 13.41
C ALA A 64 -24.83 13.90 12.70
N CYS A 65 -24.49 14.51 11.56
CA CYS A 65 -23.24 14.28 10.84
C CYS A 65 -22.01 14.59 11.71
N ARG A 66 -21.98 15.75 12.37
CA ARG A 66 -20.88 16.12 13.29
C ARG A 66 -20.71 15.09 14.41
N ARG A 67 -21.81 14.59 14.99
CA ARG A 67 -21.76 13.56 16.04
C ARG A 67 -21.26 12.21 15.52
N LEU A 68 -21.70 11.80 14.32
CA LEU A 68 -21.21 10.58 13.67
C LEU A 68 -19.70 10.65 13.39
N LYS A 69 -19.20 11.81 12.94
CA LYS A 69 -17.78 12.02 12.64
C LYS A 69 -16.91 12.24 13.87
N ALA A 70 -17.48 12.69 14.99
CA ALA A 70 -16.76 12.85 16.26
C ALA A 70 -16.58 11.55 17.04
N ASP A 71 -17.44 10.55 16.79
CA ASP A 71 -17.38 9.26 17.48
C ASP A 71 -16.41 8.29 16.79
N PRO A 72 -15.35 7.81 17.45
CA PRO A 72 -14.38 6.88 16.86
C PRO A 72 -14.99 5.60 16.27
N ALA A 73 -16.13 5.13 16.80
CA ALA A 73 -16.80 3.93 16.30
C ALA A 73 -17.50 4.16 14.95
N THR A 74 -17.90 5.39 14.64
CA THR A 74 -18.66 5.73 13.43
C THR A 74 -17.95 6.72 12.51
N ALA A 75 -16.84 7.33 12.94
CA ALA A 75 -16.13 8.36 12.19
C ALA A 75 -15.65 7.90 10.81
N GLY A 76 -15.31 6.62 10.68
CA GLY A 76 -14.89 6.00 9.42
C GLY A 76 -16.05 5.68 8.45
N ILE A 77 -17.31 5.80 8.89
CA ILE A 77 -18.47 5.51 8.03
C ILE A 77 -18.71 6.72 7.11
N PRO A 78 -18.77 6.53 5.78
CA PRO A 78 -19.05 7.60 4.86
C PRO A 78 -20.49 8.12 5.00
N VAL A 79 -20.67 9.45 5.00
CA VAL A 79 -21.97 10.12 5.14
C VAL A 79 -22.25 10.95 3.89
N ILE A 80 -23.35 10.66 3.20
CA ILE A 80 -23.90 11.52 2.13
C ILE A 80 -25.09 12.29 2.70
N LEU A 81 -25.01 13.61 2.68
CA LEU A 81 -26.12 14.47 3.06
C LEU A 81 -27.12 14.57 1.91
N VAL A 82 -28.41 14.43 2.20
CA VAL A 82 -29.49 14.62 1.22
C VAL A 82 -30.29 15.84 1.63
N THR A 83 -30.50 16.79 0.72
CA THR A 83 -31.19 18.05 1.02
C THR A 83 -32.21 18.40 -0.05
N ALA A 84 -33.35 18.97 0.38
CA ALA A 84 -34.31 19.59 -0.53
C ALA A 84 -33.86 20.97 -1.01
N VAL A 85 -33.04 21.68 -0.22
CA VAL A 85 -32.57 23.02 -0.53
C VAL A 85 -31.16 22.92 -1.12
N ALA A 86 -31.02 23.40 -2.36
CA ALA A 86 -29.77 23.39 -3.12
C ALA A 86 -28.91 24.65 -2.88
N ASP A 87 -29.13 25.38 -1.79
CA ASP A 87 -28.45 26.65 -1.57
C ASP A 87 -26.99 26.42 -1.16
N HIS A 88 -26.14 27.36 -1.59
CA HIS A 88 -24.70 27.27 -1.41
C HIS A 88 -24.31 27.15 0.07
N ALA A 89 -24.99 27.89 0.96
CA ALA A 89 -24.69 27.91 2.39
C ALA A 89 -24.89 26.54 3.06
N SER A 90 -26.00 25.85 2.79
CA SER A 90 -26.27 24.53 3.38
C SER A 90 -25.28 23.47 2.90
N LYS A 91 -24.92 23.53 1.62
CA LYS A 91 -23.94 22.63 1.01
C LYS A 91 -22.54 22.81 1.62
N MET A 92 -22.10 24.05 1.81
CA MET A 92 -20.83 24.36 2.47
C MET A 92 -20.84 23.91 3.93
N ALA A 93 -21.91 24.21 4.68
CA ALA A 93 -22.05 23.78 6.07
C ALA A 93 -22.05 22.25 6.21
N GLY A 94 -22.61 21.53 5.22
CA GLY A 94 -22.57 20.07 5.15
C GLY A 94 -21.17 19.49 4.99
N LEU A 95 -20.39 20.05 4.06
CA LEU A 95 -19.01 19.61 3.84
C LEU A 95 -18.11 19.97 5.04
N GLU A 96 -18.31 21.14 5.65
CA GLU A 96 -17.62 21.55 6.88
C GLU A 96 -17.99 20.70 8.10
N ALA A 97 -19.22 20.19 8.16
CA ALA A 97 -19.67 19.21 9.16
C ALA A 97 -19.02 17.82 8.98
N GLY A 98 -18.21 17.63 7.94
CA GLY A 98 -17.46 16.40 7.68
C GLY A 98 -18.21 15.42 6.78
N ALA A 99 -19.28 15.82 6.10
CA ALA A 99 -19.92 14.96 5.11
C ALA A 99 -18.96 14.60 3.98
N ASP A 100 -19.01 13.35 3.52
CA ASP A 100 -18.17 12.87 2.43
C ASP A 100 -18.72 13.32 1.07
N ASP A 101 -20.03 13.56 1.01
CA ASP A 101 -20.70 14.10 -0.17
C ASP A 101 -22.08 14.69 0.17
N PHE A 102 -22.70 15.32 -0.82
CA PHE A 102 -24.10 15.76 -0.73
C PHE A 102 -24.86 15.43 -2.02
N LEU A 103 -26.18 15.31 -1.89
CA LEU A 103 -27.12 15.13 -2.98
C LEU A 103 -28.33 16.06 -2.79
N THR A 104 -28.76 16.68 -3.88
CA THR A 104 -29.96 17.51 -3.91
C THR A 104 -31.16 16.66 -4.31
N LYS A 105 -32.30 16.86 -3.66
CA LYS A 105 -33.59 16.24 -4.03
C LYS A 105 -34.19 17.00 -5.24
N PRO A 106 -34.81 16.31 -6.22
CA PRO A 106 -34.97 14.87 -6.31
C PRO A 106 -33.64 14.17 -6.66
N VAL A 107 -33.37 13.05 -5.97
CA VAL A 107 -32.11 12.32 -6.14
C VAL A 107 -32.13 11.50 -7.43
N ASP A 108 -31.23 11.85 -8.34
CA ASP A 108 -30.92 11.07 -9.53
C ASP A 108 -30.31 9.71 -9.14
N GLU A 109 -30.89 8.64 -9.68
CA GLU A 109 -30.52 7.27 -9.31
C GLU A 109 -29.13 6.89 -9.82
N VAL A 110 -28.80 7.29 -11.05
CA VAL A 110 -27.51 7.02 -11.68
C VAL A 110 -26.38 7.65 -10.85
N THR A 111 -26.56 8.92 -10.48
CA THR A 111 -25.61 9.67 -9.64
C THR A 111 -25.51 9.09 -8.23
N LEU A 112 -26.63 8.76 -7.59
CA LEU A 112 -26.65 8.17 -6.26
C LEU A 112 -25.85 6.87 -6.23
N LEU A 113 -26.18 5.93 -7.12
CA LEU A 113 -25.54 4.61 -7.14
C LEU A 113 -24.05 4.72 -7.45
N ALA A 114 -23.64 5.62 -8.33
CA ALA A 114 -22.23 5.85 -8.62
C ALA A 114 -21.46 6.42 -7.42
N ARG A 115 -22.05 7.39 -6.69
CA ARG A 115 -21.44 7.95 -5.47
C ARG A 115 -21.33 6.90 -4.37
N VAL A 116 -22.39 6.12 -4.14
CA VAL A 116 -22.38 5.00 -3.19
C VAL A 116 -21.27 4.00 -3.54
N ARG A 117 -21.18 3.54 -4.80
CA ARG A 117 -20.09 2.64 -5.24
C ARG A 117 -18.71 3.26 -5.04
N SER A 118 -18.54 4.55 -5.29
CA SER A 118 -17.26 5.23 -5.12
C SER A 118 -16.81 5.28 -3.65
N LEU A 119 -17.70 5.70 -2.75
CA LEU A 119 -17.40 5.81 -1.32
C LEU A 119 -17.16 4.45 -0.67
N LEU A 120 -17.96 3.43 -1.03
CA LEU A 120 -17.76 2.06 -0.53
C LEU A 120 -16.40 1.50 -0.96
N ARG A 121 -16.02 1.65 -2.24
CA ARG A 121 -14.70 1.23 -2.73
C ARG A 121 -13.55 1.93 -2.00
N ALA A 122 -13.69 3.22 -1.71
CA ALA A 122 -12.68 3.97 -0.97
C ALA A 122 -12.56 3.48 0.48
N ARG A 123 -13.68 3.20 1.15
CA ARG A 123 -13.70 2.70 2.52
C ARG A 123 -13.10 1.30 2.63
N ASP A 124 -13.53 0.37 1.77
CA ASP A 124 -13.03 -1.01 1.77
C ASP A 124 -11.51 -1.06 1.57
N ALA A 125 -10.98 -0.22 0.67
CA ALA A 125 -9.54 -0.12 0.46
C ALA A 125 -8.76 0.32 1.72
N VAL A 126 -9.34 1.19 2.55
CA VAL A 126 -8.73 1.63 3.82
C VAL A 126 -8.86 0.54 4.88
N GLN A 127 -10.04 -0.08 5.01
CA GLN A 127 -10.28 -1.15 5.98
C GLN A 127 -9.38 -2.36 5.71
N ASP A 128 -9.17 -2.73 4.45
CA ASP A 128 -8.24 -3.80 4.06
C ASP A 128 -6.79 -3.50 4.50
N LEU A 129 -6.36 -2.25 4.38
CA LEU A 129 -5.03 -1.83 4.83
C LEU A 129 -4.93 -1.87 6.36
N GLN A 130 -5.95 -1.39 7.07
CA GLN A 130 -6.00 -1.43 8.53
C GLN A 130 -6.01 -2.86 9.06
N ALA A 131 -6.76 -3.78 8.44
CA ALA A 131 -6.78 -5.18 8.82
C ALA A 131 -5.40 -5.84 8.67
N ARG A 132 -4.68 -5.52 7.58
CA ARG A 132 -3.30 -5.99 7.35
C ARG A 132 -2.34 -5.42 8.37
N ASP A 133 -2.47 -4.14 8.69
CA ASP A 133 -1.64 -3.43 9.66
C ASP A 133 -1.82 -4.01 11.07
N ALA A 134 -3.07 -4.20 11.50
CA ALA A 134 -3.41 -4.80 12.78
C ALA A 134 -2.90 -6.25 12.89
N CYS A 135 -3.00 -7.03 11.81
CA CYS A 135 -2.44 -8.38 11.76
C CYS A 135 -0.91 -8.34 11.95
N SER A 136 -0.21 -7.41 11.31
CA SER A 136 1.22 -7.23 11.51
C SER A 136 1.57 -6.83 12.95
N ALA A 137 0.77 -5.95 13.57
CA ALA A 137 0.99 -5.53 14.95
C ALA A 137 0.76 -6.66 15.97
N HIS A 138 -0.29 -7.47 15.79
CA HIS A 138 -0.61 -8.59 16.67
C HIS A 138 0.44 -9.71 16.69
N LEU A 139 1.23 -9.85 15.62
CA LEU A 139 2.31 -10.82 15.54
C LEU A 139 3.57 -10.42 16.32
N GLY A 140 3.53 -9.32 17.10
CA GLY A 140 4.63 -8.87 17.96
C GLY A 140 5.71 -8.06 17.23
N PHE A 141 5.41 -7.54 16.03
CA PHE A 141 6.33 -6.75 15.21
C PHE A 141 6.17 -5.22 15.39
N ALA A 142 5.25 -4.79 16.26
CA ALA A 142 4.99 -3.39 16.52
C ALA A 142 5.93 -2.82 17.59
N GLU A 143 7.20 -2.60 17.23
CA GLU A 143 7.87 -1.43 17.81
C GLU A 143 7.32 -0.20 17.08
N ALA A 144 6.82 0.77 17.84
CA ALA A 144 6.34 2.03 17.29
C ALA A 144 7.51 2.76 16.64
N MET A 145 7.64 2.62 15.32
CA MET A 145 8.56 3.44 14.54
C MET A 145 8.17 4.91 14.74
N GLY A 146 9.02 5.64 15.47
CA GLY A 146 8.96 7.09 15.56
C GLY A 146 8.91 7.66 14.15
N GLY A 147 7.83 8.40 13.87
CA GLY A 147 7.44 8.82 12.54
C GLY A 147 8.56 9.51 11.78
N PHE A 148 9.02 8.88 10.70
CA PHE A 148 9.53 9.64 9.57
C PHE A 148 8.33 10.35 8.96
N SER A 149 8.14 11.60 9.37
CA SER A 149 7.13 12.53 8.86
C SER A 149 7.37 12.76 7.37
N ALA A 150 6.76 11.93 6.53
CA ALA A 150 6.31 12.36 5.21
C ALA A 150 5.15 13.38 5.32
N GLN A 151 4.74 13.73 6.55
CA GLN A 151 3.68 14.67 6.89
C GLN A 151 4.09 16.15 6.66
N ASP A 152 5.38 16.49 6.60
CA ASP A 152 5.83 17.89 6.51
C ASP A 152 6.01 18.43 5.09
N ARG A 153 5.82 17.61 4.04
CA ARG A 153 5.82 18.14 2.67
C ARG A 153 4.46 18.72 2.31
N PRO A 154 4.39 19.92 1.70
CA PRO A 154 3.14 20.42 1.13
C PRO A 154 2.65 19.41 0.09
N ALA A 155 1.35 19.13 0.07
CA ALA A 155 0.81 18.23 -0.94
C ALA A 155 0.93 18.88 -2.32
N ARG A 156 1.04 18.06 -3.37
CA ARG A 156 1.11 18.54 -4.75
C ARG A 156 -0.20 18.31 -5.47
N ILE A 157 -0.84 19.38 -5.91
CA ILE A 157 -2.15 19.36 -6.59
C ILE A 157 -1.95 19.73 -8.05
N ALA A 158 -2.25 18.80 -8.95
CA ALA A 158 -2.15 19.00 -10.39
C ALA A 158 -3.50 19.43 -10.98
N LEU A 159 -3.52 20.58 -11.65
CA LEU A 159 -4.67 21.08 -12.40
C LEU A 159 -4.50 20.76 -13.88
N VAL A 160 -5.43 19.99 -14.44
CA VAL A 160 -5.54 19.68 -15.86
C VAL A 160 -6.85 20.29 -16.36
N ALA A 161 -6.78 21.56 -16.74
CA ALA A 161 -7.92 22.41 -17.06
C ALA A 161 -8.17 22.52 -18.58
N PRO A 162 -9.35 23.00 -19.03
CA PRO A 162 -9.63 23.19 -20.44
C PRO A 162 -8.88 24.43 -20.96
N GLY A 163 -7.70 24.20 -21.53
CA GLY A 163 -6.84 25.23 -22.10
C GLY A 163 -6.22 26.20 -21.07
N ALA A 164 -5.44 27.16 -21.58
CA ALA A 164 -4.63 28.06 -20.74
C ALA A 164 -5.46 29.01 -19.86
N ARG A 165 -6.61 29.49 -20.37
CA ARG A 165 -7.48 30.41 -19.61
C ARG A 165 -8.14 29.71 -18.42
N GLY A 166 -8.72 28.52 -18.64
CA GLY A 166 -9.33 27.72 -17.57
C GLY A 166 -8.31 27.38 -16.48
N ALA A 167 -7.08 27.04 -16.86
CA ALA A 167 -6.00 26.76 -15.94
C ALA A 167 -5.68 27.94 -15.00
N VAL A 168 -5.56 29.16 -15.54
CA VAL A 168 -5.29 30.37 -14.73
C VAL A 168 -6.44 30.65 -13.77
N ILE A 169 -7.68 30.51 -14.22
CA ILE A 169 -8.87 30.73 -13.37
C ILE A 169 -8.87 29.74 -12.20
N TRP A 170 -8.70 28.44 -12.47
CA TRP A 170 -8.69 27.42 -11.42
C TRP A 170 -7.51 27.61 -10.47
N LYS A 171 -6.32 27.94 -10.99
CA LYS A 171 -5.14 28.17 -10.17
C LYS A 171 -5.34 29.34 -9.20
N ASN A 172 -5.75 30.50 -9.71
CA ASN A 172 -5.97 31.69 -8.88
C ASN A 172 -7.08 31.46 -7.83
N ALA A 173 -8.11 30.71 -8.19
CA ALA A 173 -9.19 30.38 -7.29
C ALA A 173 -8.73 29.51 -6.10
N LEU A 174 -7.75 28.61 -6.33
CA LEU A 174 -7.23 27.66 -5.35
C LEU A 174 -6.03 28.19 -4.55
N ASP A 175 -5.13 28.96 -5.16
CA ASP A 175 -3.94 29.53 -4.50
C ASP A 175 -4.33 30.37 -3.26
N MET A 176 -5.48 31.03 -3.30
CA MET A 176 -5.98 31.85 -2.19
C MET A 176 -6.60 31.03 -1.05
N ARG A 177 -6.79 29.72 -1.23
CA ARG A 177 -7.59 28.85 -0.36
C ARG A 177 -6.85 27.60 0.14
N LEU A 178 -5.73 27.26 -0.48
CA LEU A 178 -4.93 26.08 -0.15
C LEU A 178 -3.50 26.49 0.22
N CYS A 179 -2.92 25.81 1.21
CA CYS A 179 -1.53 25.99 1.61
C CYS A 179 -0.56 25.04 0.87
N ASP A 180 -1.11 24.17 0.03
CA ASP A 180 -0.43 23.12 -0.72
C ASP A 180 0.04 23.63 -2.10
N GLU A 181 0.97 22.92 -2.75
CA GLU A 181 1.53 23.32 -4.04
C GLU A 181 0.54 23.06 -5.18
N VAL A 182 0.01 24.11 -5.80
CA VAL A 182 -0.91 24.01 -6.95
C VAL A 182 -0.15 24.23 -8.26
N VAL A 183 -0.08 23.18 -9.09
CA VAL A 183 0.64 23.15 -10.37
C VAL A 183 -0.33 22.95 -11.51
N VAL A 184 -0.23 23.76 -12.55
CA VAL A 184 -0.96 23.55 -13.81
C VAL A 184 -0.16 22.59 -14.69
N LEU A 185 -0.79 21.51 -15.15
CA LEU A 185 -0.17 20.54 -16.04
C LEU A 185 -0.98 20.39 -17.34
N PRO A 186 -0.33 20.42 -18.52
CA PRO A 186 -0.96 19.95 -19.74
C PRO A 186 -1.15 18.42 -19.68
N ARG A 187 -2.06 17.91 -20.50
CA ARG A 187 -2.41 16.48 -20.55
C ARG A 187 -1.18 15.59 -20.76
N GLU A 188 -0.27 15.95 -21.67
CA GLU A 188 0.91 15.13 -21.95
C GLU A 188 1.85 15.07 -20.74
N ALA A 189 1.99 16.18 -20.01
CA ALA A 189 2.84 16.26 -18.82
C ALA A 189 2.26 15.50 -17.63
N ALA A 190 0.93 15.46 -17.49
CA ALA A 190 0.27 14.67 -16.45
C ALA A 190 0.60 13.18 -16.57
N LEU A 191 0.87 12.69 -17.79
CA LEU A 191 1.30 11.31 -18.05
C LEU A 191 2.83 11.14 -17.99
N SER A 192 3.62 12.10 -18.47
CA SER A 192 5.09 11.94 -18.56
C SER A 192 5.81 12.01 -17.21
N GLN A 193 5.23 12.68 -16.20
CA GLN A 193 5.78 12.70 -14.84
C GLN A 193 5.82 11.31 -14.16
N ALA A 194 5.15 10.29 -14.72
CA ALA A 194 5.19 8.93 -14.21
C ALA A 194 6.39 8.09 -14.72
N GLY A 195 7.26 8.65 -15.58
CA GLY A 195 8.38 7.95 -16.21
C GLY A 195 9.79 8.38 -15.76
N ASN A 196 9.96 9.60 -15.24
CA ASN A 196 11.25 10.09 -14.74
C ASN A 196 11.30 9.99 -13.21
N ALA A 197 12.19 9.15 -12.68
CA ALA A 197 12.36 8.87 -11.24
C ALA A 197 12.74 10.09 -10.37
N ALA A 198 12.86 11.30 -10.95
CA ALA A 198 13.30 12.53 -10.29
C ALA A 198 12.18 13.56 -10.05
N GLN A 199 10.94 13.32 -10.50
CA GLN A 199 9.84 14.28 -10.34
C GLN A 199 8.69 13.69 -9.51
N GLU A 200 8.33 14.37 -8.42
CA GLU A 200 7.32 13.90 -7.46
C GLU A 200 5.91 13.80 -8.07
N VAL A 201 5.24 12.68 -7.85
CA VAL A 201 3.87 12.46 -8.36
C VAL A 201 2.87 13.34 -7.60
N PRO A 202 1.92 14.02 -8.29
CA PRO A 202 0.85 14.75 -7.62
C PRO A 202 0.00 13.87 -6.70
N ASP A 203 -0.40 14.44 -5.56
CA ASP A 203 -1.26 13.78 -4.59
C ASP A 203 -2.73 13.77 -5.04
N VAL A 204 -3.16 14.88 -5.66
CA VAL A 204 -4.50 15.06 -6.22
C VAL A 204 -4.39 15.61 -7.63
N PHE A 205 -5.17 15.04 -8.54
CA PHE A 205 -5.42 15.59 -9.86
C PHE A 205 -6.82 16.20 -9.90
N VAL A 206 -6.94 17.42 -10.41
CA VAL A 206 -8.21 18.06 -10.75
C VAL A 206 -8.27 18.14 -12.27
N ILE A 207 -9.20 17.41 -12.87
CA ILE A 207 -9.21 17.13 -14.31
C ILE A 207 -10.54 17.57 -14.90
N ALA A 208 -10.52 18.41 -15.93
CA ALA A 208 -11.71 18.69 -16.73
C ALA A 208 -12.09 17.46 -17.56
N ALA A 209 -13.38 17.14 -17.65
CA ALA A 209 -13.86 16.02 -18.48
C ALA A 209 -13.47 16.20 -19.96
N ASP A 210 -13.45 17.44 -20.43
CA ASP A 210 -13.19 17.83 -21.81
C ASP A 210 -11.96 18.76 -21.86
N LEU A 211 -10.83 18.26 -22.39
CA LEU A 211 -9.53 18.96 -22.44
C LEU A 211 -9.18 19.50 -23.84
N GLY A 212 -10.13 19.46 -24.75
CA GLY A 212 -9.96 19.78 -26.17
C GLY A 212 -10.96 18.99 -27.01
N ALA A 213 -11.01 17.67 -26.81
CA ALA A 213 -12.07 16.81 -27.31
C ALA A 213 -12.90 16.19 -26.18
N ARG A 214 -14.10 15.72 -26.56
CA ARG A 214 -15.02 15.06 -25.63
C ARG A 214 -14.37 13.84 -24.98
N ASN A 215 -14.46 13.73 -23.65
CA ASN A 215 -13.95 12.62 -22.84
C ASN A 215 -12.42 12.48 -22.78
N ASP A 216 -11.65 13.47 -23.23
CA ASP A 216 -10.19 13.42 -23.10
C ASP A 216 -9.75 13.32 -21.62
N GLY A 217 -10.46 13.98 -20.71
CA GLY A 217 -10.22 13.88 -19.28
C GLY A 217 -10.53 12.49 -18.71
N MET A 218 -11.58 11.82 -19.21
CA MET A 218 -11.91 10.45 -18.80
C MET A 218 -10.85 9.45 -19.27
N ARG A 219 -10.31 9.64 -20.48
CA ARG A 219 -9.18 8.83 -20.98
C ARG A 219 -7.94 9.04 -20.12
N LEU A 220 -7.63 10.28 -19.77
CA LEU A 220 -6.53 10.61 -18.87
C LEU A 220 -6.71 9.94 -17.50
N LEU A 221 -7.92 9.97 -16.93
CA LEU A 221 -8.22 9.27 -15.67
C LEU A 221 -7.92 7.76 -15.76
N SER A 222 -8.37 7.11 -16.83
CA SER A 222 -8.09 5.69 -17.08
C SER A 222 -6.59 5.41 -17.17
N ASP A 223 -5.84 6.25 -17.89
CA ASP A 223 -4.39 6.13 -18.00
C ASP A 223 -3.69 6.30 -16.65
N LEU A 224 -4.10 7.29 -15.83
CA LEU A 224 -3.56 7.52 -14.49
C LEU A 224 -3.82 6.33 -13.56
N ARG A 225 -4.99 5.67 -13.68
CA ARG A 225 -5.36 4.49 -12.86
C ARG A 225 -4.64 3.21 -13.25
N SER A 226 -4.22 3.08 -14.51
CA SER A 226 -3.47 1.91 -15.00
C SER A 226 -1.98 1.91 -14.63
N ARG A 227 -1.42 3.05 -14.21
CA ARG A 227 0.01 3.23 -13.93
C ARG A 227 0.35 3.07 -12.45
N GLN A 228 1.42 2.33 -12.15
CA GLN A 228 1.81 1.98 -10.78
C GLN A 228 2.04 3.19 -9.86
N HIS A 229 2.63 4.26 -10.37
CA HIS A 229 3.00 5.44 -9.57
C HIS A 229 1.84 6.41 -9.32
N THR A 230 0.84 6.47 -10.22
CA THR A 230 -0.29 7.43 -10.16
C THR A 230 -1.61 6.81 -9.73
N ARG A 231 -1.74 5.47 -9.76
CA ARG A 231 -3.01 4.78 -9.47
C ARG A 231 -3.58 5.04 -8.07
N HIS A 232 -2.75 5.52 -7.15
CA HIS A 232 -3.14 5.85 -5.77
C HIS A 232 -3.27 7.36 -5.52
N ALA A 233 -3.06 8.21 -6.54
CA ALA A 233 -3.41 9.63 -6.45
C ALA A 233 -4.93 9.80 -6.46
N ALA A 234 -5.45 10.82 -5.78
CA ALA A 234 -6.86 11.14 -5.88
C ALA A 234 -7.13 11.85 -7.22
N ALA A 235 -8.31 11.66 -7.79
CA ALA A 235 -8.70 12.33 -9.03
C ALA A 235 -10.10 12.94 -8.87
N ILE A 236 -10.19 14.26 -8.97
CA ILE A 236 -11.44 15.01 -8.96
C ILE A 236 -11.75 15.39 -10.40
N MET A 237 -12.91 14.98 -10.90
CA MET A 237 -13.35 15.32 -12.26
C MET A 237 -14.29 16.52 -12.24
N ILE A 238 -14.07 17.48 -13.13
CA ILE A 238 -14.97 18.62 -13.35
C ILE A 238 -15.71 18.37 -14.67
N LEU A 239 -17.03 18.25 -14.60
CA LEU A 239 -17.91 17.94 -15.73
C LEU A 239 -18.84 19.12 -16.04
N PRO A 240 -19.42 19.22 -17.24
CA PRO A 240 -20.50 20.18 -17.50
C PRO A 240 -21.74 19.88 -16.65
N GLU A 241 -22.43 20.92 -16.19
CA GLU A 241 -23.65 20.80 -15.39
C GLU A 241 -24.71 19.87 -16.05
N GLY A 242 -25.32 19.00 -15.24
CA GLY A 242 -26.36 18.07 -15.67
C GLY A 242 -25.88 16.75 -16.28
N ASP A 243 -24.57 16.56 -16.47
CA ASP A 243 -24.03 15.36 -17.13
C ASP A 243 -23.87 14.15 -16.19
N SER A 244 -25.01 13.64 -15.72
CA SER A 244 -25.09 12.55 -14.74
C SER A 244 -24.51 11.22 -15.25
N GLU A 245 -24.64 10.94 -16.55
CA GLU A 245 -24.10 9.71 -17.16
C GLU A 245 -22.57 9.71 -17.18
N ARG A 246 -21.93 10.82 -17.61
CA ARG A 246 -20.46 10.91 -17.57
C ARG A 246 -19.94 11.02 -16.15
N ALA A 247 -20.68 11.66 -15.25
CA ALA A 247 -20.37 11.70 -13.83
C ALA A 247 -20.29 10.29 -13.23
N ALA A 248 -21.31 9.45 -13.48
CA ALA A 248 -21.31 8.07 -13.05
C ALA A 248 -20.17 7.26 -13.68
N SER A 249 -19.97 7.41 -14.99
CA SER A 249 -18.89 6.74 -15.71
C SER A 249 -17.50 7.13 -15.20
N ALA A 250 -17.29 8.40 -14.84
CA ALA A 250 -16.04 8.90 -14.27
C ALA A 250 -15.77 8.26 -12.90
N LEU A 251 -16.77 8.20 -12.02
CA LEU A 251 -16.65 7.51 -10.73
C LEU A 251 -16.34 6.02 -10.95
N ASP A 252 -17.03 5.35 -11.88
CA ASP A 252 -16.78 3.94 -12.17
C ASP A 252 -15.35 3.68 -12.69
N LEU A 253 -14.81 4.58 -13.54
CA LEU A 253 -13.41 4.60 -13.97
C LEU A 253 -12.40 4.89 -12.84
N GLY A 254 -12.88 5.26 -11.66
CA GLY A 254 -12.08 5.48 -10.47
C GLY A 254 -11.82 6.94 -10.15
N ALA A 255 -12.65 7.89 -10.61
CA ALA A 255 -12.64 9.23 -10.04
C ALA A 255 -12.94 9.15 -8.54
N SER A 256 -12.18 9.88 -7.75
CA SER A 256 -12.34 9.97 -6.30
C SER A 256 -13.42 10.96 -5.90
N ASP A 257 -13.74 11.92 -6.78
CA ASP A 257 -14.84 12.86 -6.63
C ASP A 257 -15.22 13.48 -7.98
N ILE A 258 -16.37 14.16 -7.99
CA ILE A 258 -16.90 14.90 -9.14
C ILE A 258 -17.45 16.27 -8.72
N LEU A 259 -17.23 17.29 -9.56
CA LEU A 259 -17.91 18.59 -9.51
C LEU A 259 -18.47 18.93 -10.89
N PHE A 260 -19.41 19.87 -10.91
CA PHE A 260 -20.00 20.40 -12.13
C PHE A 260 -19.57 21.86 -12.34
N ASP A 261 -19.24 22.23 -13.58
CA ASP A 261 -18.92 23.60 -13.99
C ASP A 261 -20.20 24.36 -14.39
N PRO A 262 -20.40 25.62 -13.94
CA PRO A 262 -19.54 26.37 -13.02
C PRO A 262 -19.63 25.86 -11.58
N PHE A 263 -18.48 25.73 -10.91
CA PHE A 263 -18.39 25.31 -9.50
C PHE A 263 -17.96 26.46 -8.58
N ASP A 264 -18.25 26.31 -7.29
CA ASP A 264 -17.71 27.21 -6.27
C ASP A 264 -16.25 26.85 -5.92
N PRO A 265 -15.30 27.79 -6.01
CA PRO A 265 -13.91 27.56 -5.58
C PRO A 265 -13.73 27.07 -4.15
N GLN A 266 -14.58 27.51 -3.22
CA GLN A 266 -14.55 27.05 -1.83
C GLN A 266 -14.97 25.58 -1.73
N GLU A 267 -15.99 25.16 -2.49
CA GLU A 267 -16.39 23.75 -2.55
C GLU A 267 -15.23 22.89 -3.07
N LEU A 268 -14.62 23.30 -4.19
CA LEU A 268 -13.48 22.55 -4.75
C LEU A 268 -12.33 22.46 -3.74
N ALA A 269 -12.02 23.55 -3.03
CA ALA A 269 -10.96 23.55 -2.01
C ALA A 269 -11.28 22.62 -0.83
N ILE A 270 -12.55 22.52 -0.40
CA ILE A 270 -12.94 21.56 0.66
C ILE A 270 -12.83 20.13 0.15
N ARG A 271 -13.34 19.84 -1.05
CA ARG A 271 -13.24 18.50 -1.66
C ARG A 271 -11.78 18.08 -1.84
N ILE A 272 -10.90 18.97 -2.29
CA ILE A 272 -9.45 18.72 -2.36
C ILE A 272 -8.88 18.36 -0.98
N ARG A 273 -9.18 19.15 0.05
CA ARG A 273 -8.71 18.86 1.43
C ARG A 273 -9.19 17.52 1.95
N ALA A 274 -10.45 17.15 1.69
CA ALA A 274 -11.00 15.84 2.05
C ALA A 274 -10.25 14.68 1.34
N GLN A 275 -9.97 14.85 0.04
CA GLN A 275 -9.22 13.84 -0.73
C GLN A 275 -7.76 13.73 -0.27
N LEU A 276 -7.11 14.86 0.07
CA LEU A 276 -5.76 14.88 0.63
C LEU A 276 -5.69 14.19 2.00
N ALA A 277 -6.64 14.47 2.89
CA ALA A 277 -6.72 13.81 4.19
C ALA A 277 -6.84 12.28 4.04
N ARG A 278 -7.76 11.82 3.18
CA ARG A 278 -7.94 10.39 2.88
C ARG A 278 -6.69 9.76 2.26
N LYS A 279 -6.04 10.45 1.32
CA LYS A 279 -4.81 9.96 0.69
C LYS A 279 -3.67 9.83 1.71
N ARG A 280 -3.43 10.85 2.54
CA ARG A 280 -2.41 10.82 3.59
C ARG A 280 -2.63 9.65 4.54
N GLN A 281 -3.86 9.45 5.01
CA GLN A 281 -4.19 8.31 5.88
C GLN A 281 -3.89 6.97 5.19
N ALA A 282 -4.33 6.79 3.94
CA ALA A 282 -4.10 5.55 3.20
C ALA A 282 -2.61 5.29 2.92
N ASP A 283 -1.83 6.35 2.63
CA ASP A 283 -0.39 6.24 2.41
C ASP A 283 0.37 5.91 3.69
N THR A 284 0.00 6.52 4.83
CA THR A 284 0.54 6.14 6.15
C THR A 284 0.29 4.66 6.46
N LEU A 285 -0.93 4.17 6.25
CA LEU A 285 -1.26 2.76 6.46
C LEU A 285 -0.47 1.84 5.53
N ARG A 286 -0.36 2.18 4.23
CA ARG A 286 0.47 1.40 3.28
C ARG A 286 1.93 1.36 3.70
N ALA A 287 2.47 2.49 4.13
CA ALA A 287 3.86 2.58 4.60
C ALA A 287 4.06 1.74 5.87
N SER A 288 3.11 1.79 6.81
CA SER A 288 3.15 0.99 8.05
C SER A 288 3.09 -0.50 7.77
N VAL A 289 2.15 -0.96 6.95
CA VAL A 289 2.06 -2.37 6.50
C VAL A 289 3.35 -2.81 5.83
N LYS A 290 3.92 -1.98 4.95
CA LYS A 290 5.18 -2.30 4.27
C LYS A 290 6.34 -2.41 5.26
N ALA A 291 6.46 -1.47 6.21
CA ALA A 291 7.50 -1.48 7.23
C ALA A 291 7.36 -2.68 8.17
N GLY A 292 6.14 -3.00 8.62
CA GLY A 292 5.87 -4.18 9.45
C GLY A 292 6.23 -5.49 8.75
N LEU A 293 5.95 -5.59 7.45
CA LEU A 293 6.41 -6.70 6.63
C LEU A 293 7.95 -6.74 6.55
N GLU A 294 8.62 -5.62 6.26
CA GLU A 294 10.08 -5.56 6.16
C GLU A 294 10.78 -5.95 7.47
N LEU A 295 10.29 -5.49 8.62
CA LEU A 295 10.79 -5.86 9.95
C LEU A 295 10.54 -7.35 10.28
N ALA A 296 9.42 -7.90 9.85
CA ALA A 296 9.14 -9.34 9.96
C ALA A 296 9.97 -10.20 9.00
N MET A 297 10.76 -9.60 8.11
CA MET A 297 11.48 -10.27 7.02
C MET A 297 13.00 -10.13 7.09
N THR A 298 13.54 -9.37 8.06
CA THR A 298 14.98 -9.19 8.29
C THR A 298 15.44 -9.71 9.65
N ASP A 299 16.74 -10.02 9.76
CA ASP A 299 17.44 -10.41 10.98
C ASP A 299 18.03 -9.15 11.64
N SER A 300 17.70 -8.91 12.91
CA SER A 300 18.04 -7.67 13.63
C SER A 300 19.53 -7.47 13.85
N LEU A 301 20.32 -8.55 13.88
CA LEU A 301 21.78 -8.47 14.08
C LEU A 301 22.51 -8.16 12.77
N THR A 302 22.14 -8.84 11.68
CA THR A 302 22.91 -8.78 10.43
C THR A 302 22.30 -7.86 9.38
N GLY A 303 21.03 -7.46 9.53
CA GLY A 303 20.27 -6.73 8.51
C GLY A 303 19.97 -7.55 7.25
N LEU A 304 20.36 -8.83 7.22
CA LEU A 304 19.99 -9.75 6.13
C LEU A 304 18.53 -10.16 6.25
N HIS A 305 18.01 -10.85 5.24
CA HIS A 305 16.71 -11.46 5.37
C HIS A 305 16.70 -12.58 6.42
N ASN A 306 15.58 -12.80 7.09
CA ASN A 306 15.44 -13.90 8.04
C ASN A 306 14.98 -15.21 7.36
N ARG A 307 15.02 -16.31 8.12
CA ARG A 307 14.61 -17.64 7.66
C ARG A 307 13.23 -17.68 7.00
N ARG A 308 12.25 -16.97 7.57
CA ARG A 308 10.87 -16.99 7.10
C ARG A 308 10.75 -16.36 5.71
N TYR A 309 11.36 -15.19 5.51
CA TYR A 309 11.38 -14.56 4.19
C TYR A 309 12.16 -15.38 3.16
N ALA A 310 13.26 -16.00 3.58
CA ALA A 310 14.09 -16.82 2.71
C ALA A 310 13.32 -17.99 2.09
N LEU A 311 12.54 -18.72 2.91
CA LEU A 311 11.69 -19.82 2.47
C LEU A 311 10.63 -19.37 1.45
N TYR A 312 9.90 -18.29 1.77
CA TYR A 312 8.90 -17.73 0.86
C TYR A 312 9.51 -17.30 -0.48
N ARG A 313 10.66 -16.61 -0.47
CA ARG A 313 11.30 -16.17 -1.71
C ARG A 313 11.85 -17.32 -2.53
N LEU A 314 12.40 -18.34 -1.89
CA LEU A 314 12.89 -19.54 -2.57
C LEU A 314 11.74 -20.29 -3.27
N GLU A 315 10.57 -20.40 -2.61
CA GLU A 315 9.36 -20.96 -3.21
C GLU A 315 8.95 -20.21 -4.49
N GLN A 316 8.92 -18.88 -4.44
CA GLN A 316 8.62 -18.03 -5.61
C GLN A 316 9.65 -18.16 -6.73
N MET A 317 10.92 -18.45 -6.40
CA MET A 317 11.98 -18.67 -7.39
C MET A 317 11.83 -20.04 -8.06
N MET A 318 11.48 -21.08 -7.29
CA MET A 318 11.29 -22.46 -7.77
C MET A 318 9.99 -22.64 -8.56
N ALA A 319 8.93 -21.87 -8.26
CA ALA A 319 7.66 -21.92 -8.98
C ALA A 319 7.73 -21.40 -10.43
N ARG A 320 8.85 -20.83 -10.87
CA ARG A 320 9.03 -20.28 -12.22
C ARG A 320 9.44 -21.39 -13.21
N PRO A 321 8.59 -21.77 -14.17
CA PRO A 321 8.88 -22.87 -15.08
C PRO A 321 10.07 -22.60 -16.00
N GLY A 322 10.86 -23.64 -16.28
CA GLY A 322 11.95 -23.62 -17.27
C GLY A 322 13.24 -22.96 -16.81
N ARG A 323 13.37 -22.60 -15.53
CA ARG A 323 14.57 -21.93 -15.01
C ARG A 323 14.97 -22.47 -13.63
N GLY A 324 16.15 -23.10 -13.57
CA GLY A 324 16.68 -23.67 -12.34
C GLY A 324 17.13 -22.63 -11.30
N VAL A 325 17.25 -23.09 -10.06
CA VAL A 325 17.70 -22.30 -8.91
C VAL A 325 18.84 -23.05 -8.21
N ALA A 326 19.93 -22.36 -7.89
CA ALA A 326 20.93 -22.90 -6.98
C ALA A 326 20.65 -22.44 -5.55
N VAL A 327 20.71 -23.36 -4.60
CA VAL A 327 20.52 -23.12 -3.18
C VAL A 327 21.81 -23.47 -2.47
N MET A 328 22.33 -22.56 -1.66
CA MET A 328 23.56 -22.74 -0.89
C MET A 328 23.27 -22.58 0.59
N MET A 329 23.81 -23.50 1.38
CA MET A 329 23.93 -23.36 2.82
C MET A 329 25.36 -23.00 3.18
N LEU A 330 25.53 -21.96 3.99
CA LEU A 330 26.83 -21.44 4.38
C LEU A 330 26.90 -21.41 5.90
N ASP A 331 28.02 -21.81 6.46
CA ASP A 331 28.21 -21.85 7.91
C ASP A 331 29.64 -21.46 8.29
N LEU A 332 29.75 -20.65 9.34
CA LEU A 332 31.03 -20.15 9.82
C LEU A 332 31.76 -21.20 10.63
N ASP A 333 32.96 -21.56 10.16
CA ASP A 333 33.76 -22.59 10.80
C ASP A 333 34.24 -22.14 12.18
N TYR A 334 34.06 -23.01 13.17
CA TYR A 334 34.50 -22.80 14.55
C TYR A 334 33.93 -21.53 15.23
N PHE A 335 32.78 -21.02 14.79
CA PHE A 335 32.21 -19.79 15.33
C PHE A 335 31.90 -19.88 16.83
N LYS A 336 31.46 -21.03 17.34
CA LYS A 336 31.35 -21.27 18.79
C LYS A 336 32.66 -21.00 19.54
N ALA A 337 33.81 -21.43 19.01
CA ALA A 337 35.11 -21.18 19.65
C ALA A 337 35.47 -19.68 19.66
N ILE A 338 35.02 -18.91 18.67
CA ILE A 338 35.16 -17.45 18.66
C ILE A 338 34.35 -16.84 19.80
N ASN A 339 33.09 -17.26 19.97
CA ASN A 339 32.24 -16.80 21.07
C ASN A 339 32.83 -17.16 22.44
N ASP A 340 33.28 -18.41 22.61
CA ASP A 340 33.80 -18.90 23.88
C ASP A 340 35.11 -18.18 24.27
N ARG A 341 35.94 -17.80 23.29
CA ARG A 341 37.24 -17.15 23.51
C ARG A 341 37.15 -15.62 23.62
N HIS A 342 36.28 -14.99 22.84
CA HIS A 342 36.23 -13.53 22.69
C HIS A 342 34.91 -12.89 23.14
N GLY A 343 33.94 -13.69 23.55
CA GLY A 343 32.63 -13.26 24.00
C GLY A 343 31.63 -13.03 22.86
N HIS A 344 30.33 -13.15 23.18
CA HIS A 344 29.23 -13.03 22.20
C HIS A 344 29.22 -11.70 21.45
N ARG A 345 29.61 -10.58 22.08
CA ARG A 345 29.68 -9.27 21.41
C ARG A 345 30.67 -9.23 20.25
N VAL A 346 31.75 -10.01 20.33
CA VAL A 346 32.73 -10.13 19.23
C VAL A 346 32.16 -11.03 18.13
N GLY A 347 31.52 -12.14 18.50
CA GLY A 347 30.82 -12.99 17.54
C GLY A 347 29.73 -12.24 16.76
N ASP A 348 28.95 -11.40 17.43
CA ASP A 348 27.92 -10.56 16.81
C ASP A 348 28.50 -9.61 15.75
N GLN A 349 29.65 -9.00 16.05
CA GLN A 349 30.38 -8.15 15.10
C GLN A 349 30.93 -8.97 13.92
N VAL A 350 31.45 -10.17 14.17
CA VAL A 350 31.86 -11.11 13.10
C VAL A 350 30.68 -11.38 12.17
N LEU A 351 29.50 -11.73 12.72
CA LEU A 351 28.30 -12.03 11.94
C LEU A 351 27.85 -10.85 11.08
N ALA A 352 27.82 -9.64 11.65
CA ALA A 352 27.46 -8.42 10.91
C ALA A 352 28.46 -8.11 9.78
N LEU A 353 29.76 -8.29 10.02
CA LEU A 353 30.80 -8.09 9.02
C LEU A 353 30.76 -9.14 7.90
N VAL A 354 30.56 -10.41 8.26
CA VAL A 354 30.37 -11.51 7.30
C VAL A 354 29.17 -11.21 6.42
N ALA A 355 28.02 -10.88 7.02
CA ALA A 355 26.80 -10.53 6.30
C ALA A 355 27.01 -9.41 5.28
N ARG A 356 27.69 -8.32 5.68
CA ARG A 356 28.03 -7.21 4.80
C ARG A 356 28.94 -7.63 3.64
N ARG A 357 29.95 -8.45 3.91
CA ARG A 357 30.88 -8.97 2.88
C ARG A 357 30.15 -9.89 1.89
N LEU A 358 29.32 -10.81 2.38
CA LEU A 358 28.50 -11.68 1.54
C LEU A 358 27.55 -10.87 0.66
N ARG A 359 26.86 -9.87 1.24
CA ARG A 359 25.93 -8.99 0.50
C ARG A 359 26.62 -8.25 -0.64
N ALA A 360 27.84 -7.76 -0.43
CA ALA A 360 28.61 -7.05 -1.45
C ALA A 360 29.05 -7.93 -2.64
N GLN A 361 29.08 -9.26 -2.47
CA GLN A 361 29.45 -10.22 -3.52
C GLN A 361 28.26 -10.75 -4.32
N LEU A 362 27.05 -10.35 -3.94
CA LEU A 362 25.77 -10.82 -4.50
C LEU A 362 25.02 -9.68 -5.18
N ARG A 363 24.25 -10.02 -6.20
CA ARG A 363 23.45 -9.05 -6.98
C ARG A 363 22.12 -8.79 -6.27
N ASN A 364 21.46 -7.68 -6.61
CA ASN A 364 20.13 -7.34 -6.05
C ASN A 364 19.04 -8.40 -6.31
N ARG A 365 19.24 -9.26 -7.32
CA ARG A 365 18.31 -10.35 -7.66
C ARG A 365 18.55 -11.64 -6.87
N ASP A 366 19.69 -11.75 -6.21
CA ASP A 366 20.11 -12.93 -5.45
C ASP A 366 19.52 -12.83 -4.04
N LEU A 367 19.13 -13.97 -3.48
CA LEU A 367 18.64 -14.05 -2.11
C LEU A 367 19.82 -14.32 -1.18
N LEU A 368 19.94 -13.52 -0.12
CA LEU A 368 20.85 -13.76 1.01
C LEU A 368 20.06 -13.60 2.31
N ALA A 369 20.12 -14.62 3.16
CA ALA A 369 19.41 -14.64 4.43
C ALA A 369 20.27 -15.26 5.53
N ARG A 370 20.03 -14.86 6.78
CA ARG A 370 20.49 -15.58 7.97
C ARG A 370 19.37 -16.49 8.44
N ILE A 371 19.65 -17.78 8.52
CA ILE A 371 18.63 -18.79 8.83
C ILE A 371 18.79 -19.43 10.21
N GLY A 372 19.96 -19.26 10.82
CA GLY A 372 20.34 -19.79 12.13
C GLY A 372 21.37 -18.89 12.82
N GLY A 373 21.95 -19.37 13.91
CA GLY A 373 22.92 -18.60 14.71
C GLY A 373 24.14 -18.16 13.89
N GLU A 374 24.79 -19.11 13.21
CA GLU A 374 26.00 -18.91 12.39
C GLU A 374 25.80 -19.32 10.92
N GLU A 375 24.54 -19.57 10.55
CA GLU A 375 24.13 -20.16 9.27
C GLU A 375 23.45 -19.14 8.35
N PHE A 376 23.87 -19.14 7.09
CA PHE A 376 23.36 -18.28 6.04
C PHE A 376 22.86 -19.10 4.85
N LEU A 377 21.78 -18.63 4.22
CA LEU A 377 21.23 -19.19 3.00
C LEU A 377 21.48 -18.22 1.84
N VAL A 378 21.98 -18.74 0.73
CA VAL A 378 22.03 -18.01 -0.54
C VAL A 378 21.20 -18.75 -1.59
N ALA A 379 20.36 -18.05 -2.33
CA ALA A 379 19.69 -18.62 -3.50
C ALA A 379 19.93 -17.77 -4.75
N LEU A 380 20.40 -18.42 -5.82
CA LEU A 380 20.75 -17.79 -7.08
C LEU A 380 19.74 -18.19 -8.15
N PRO A 381 18.98 -17.24 -8.72
CA PRO A 381 18.10 -17.54 -9.84
C PRO A 381 18.92 -17.62 -11.13
N PHE A 382 18.49 -18.50 -12.04
CA PHE A 382 18.98 -18.50 -13.44
C PHE A 382 20.48 -18.81 -13.58
N CYS A 383 21.00 -19.70 -12.74
CA CYS A 383 22.39 -20.12 -12.77
C CYS A 383 22.53 -21.61 -13.11
N ASP A 384 23.58 -21.95 -13.85
CA ASP A 384 24.02 -23.33 -14.04
C ASP A 384 24.97 -23.77 -12.91
N LEU A 385 25.37 -25.05 -12.92
CA LEU A 385 26.27 -25.60 -11.90
C LEU A 385 27.58 -24.82 -11.80
N LYS A 386 28.17 -24.45 -12.94
CA LYS A 386 29.45 -23.78 -13.00
C LYS A 386 29.36 -22.39 -12.36
N ALA A 387 28.38 -21.58 -12.74
CA ALA A 387 28.18 -20.25 -12.16
C ALA A 387 27.85 -20.32 -10.66
N ALA A 388 27.11 -21.34 -10.22
CA ALA A 388 26.83 -21.56 -8.81
C ALA A 388 28.10 -21.92 -8.02
N MET A 389 28.92 -22.85 -8.53
CA MET A 389 30.20 -23.21 -7.92
C MET A 389 31.17 -22.02 -7.86
N ASP A 390 31.32 -21.27 -8.96
CA ASP A 390 32.17 -20.08 -9.01
C ASP A 390 31.71 -19.01 -8.01
N CYS A 391 30.41 -18.89 -7.78
CA CYS A 391 29.85 -18.01 -6.76
C CYS A 391 30.15 -18.51 -5.35
N ALA A 392 29.91 -19.79 -5.06
CA ALA A 392 30.19 -20.39 -3.75
C ALA A 392 31.66 -20.24 -3.37
N GLU A 393 32.57 -20.51 -4.30
CA GLU A 393 34.02 -20.40 -4.09
C GLU A 393 34.45 -18.94 -3.89
N ARG A 394 33.84 -18.00 -4.63
CA ARG A 394 34.09 -16.56 -4.42
C ARG A 394 33.65 -16.12 -3.03
N LEU A 395 32.48 -16.56 -2.55
CA LEU A 395 31.98 -16.24 -1.21
C LEU A 395 32.92 -16.81 -0.14
N ARG A 396 33.31 -18.09 -0.27
CA ARG A 396 34.27 -18.76 0.61
C ARG A 396 35.60 -17.99 0.69
N HIS A 397 36.20 -17.70 -0.47
CA HIS A 397 37.49 -17.03 -0.56
C HIS A 397 37.45 -15.62 0.05
N THR A 398 36.39 -14.85 -0.22
CA THR A 398 36.20 -13.49 0.32
C THR A 398 36.22 -13.50 1.86
N ILE A 399 35.61 -14.50 2.48
CA ILE A 399 35.60 -14.65 3.94
C ILE A 399 36.95 -15.17 4.46
N GLY A 400 37.48 -16.26 3.88
CA GLY A 400 38.68 -16.95 4.38
C GLY A 400 40.01 -16.21 4.18
N HIS A 401 40.12 -15.32 3.19
CA HIS A 401 41.35 -14.60 2.86
C HIS A 401 41.44 -13.19 3.45
N THR A 402 40.38 -12.69 4.07
CA THR A 402 40.37 -11.34 4.64
C THR A 402 40.21 -11.40 6.15
N THR A 403 41.17 -10.85 6.88
CA THR A 403 41.08 -10.75 8.35
C THR A 403 39.94 -9.84 8.78
N PHE A 404 39.37 -10.12 9.95
CA PHE A 404 38.31 -9.35 10.57
C PHE A 404 38.92 -8.47 11.66
N GLU A 405 38.97 -7.17 11.39
CA GLU A 405 39.35 -6.16 12.37
C GLU A 405 38.11 -5.82 13.20
N ILE A 406 38.20 -6.05 14.51
CA ILE A 406 37.10 -5.89 15.45
C ILE A 406 37.65 -5.08 16.62
N ASP A 407 37.07 -3.92 16.89
CA ASP A 407 37.57 -2.97 17.89
C ASP A 407 37.69 -3.59 19.30
N ALA A 408 36.85 -4.58 19.59
CA ALA A 408 36.82 -5.29 20.87
C ALA A 408 37.76 -6.52 20.93
N ALA A 409 38.44 -6.88 19.84
CA ALA A 409 39.37 -8.01 19.80
C ALA A 409 40.83 -7.53 19.84
N PRO A 410 41.71 -8.19 20.61
CA PRO A 410 43.11 -7.76 20.74
C PRO A 410 43.97 -8.01 19.48
N ALA A 411 43.49 -8.80 18.53
CA ALA A 411 44.17 -9.09 17.27
C ALA A 411 43.14 -9.39 16.15
N PRO A 412 43.52 -9.21 14.86
CA PRO A 412 42.65 -9.55 13.74
C PRO A 412 42.25 -11.03 13.75
N LEU A 413 40.97 -11.32 13.61
CA LEU A 413 40.45 -12.68 13.58
C LEU A 413 40.46 -13.24 12.15
N ARG A 414 40.76 -14.53 12.02
CA ARG A 414 40.59 -15.26 10.76
C ARG A 414 39.40 -16.19 10.90
N VAL A 415 38.46 -16.07 9.98
CA VAL A 415 37.22 -16.86 9.95
C VAL A 415 37.11 -17.49 8.57
N THR A 416 36.80 -18.78 8.52
CA THR A 416 36.55 -19.51 7.27
C THR A 416 35.08 -19.90 7.18
N LEU A 417 34.66 -20.28 5.98
CA LEU A 417 33.26 -20.55 5.67
C LEU A 417 33.17 -21.89 4.94
N SER A 418 32.35 -22.80 5.44
CA SER A 418 32.00 -24.02 4.70
C SER A 418 30.71 -23.80 3.92
N VAL A 419 30.62 -24.36 2.71
CA VAL A 419 29.46 -24.17 1.82
C VAL A 419 28.95 -25.51 1.31
N GLY A 420 27.65 -25.76 1.46
CA GLY A 420 26.93 -26.84 0.80
C GLY A 420 26.04 -26.29 -0.32
N LEU A 421 26.13 -26.86 -1.51
CA LEU A 421 25.42 -26.41 -2.70
C LEU A 421 24.42 -27.47 -3.19
N ALA A 422 23.19 -27.08 -3.51
CA ALA A 422 22.21 -27.91 -4.17
C ALA A 422 21.64 -27.21 -5.42
N LEU A 423 21.47 -27.96 -6.50
CA LEU A 423 20.79 -27.48 -7.71
C LEU A 423 19.36 -28.00 -7.76
N VAL A 424 18.44 -27.09 -8.03
CA VAL A 424 17.03 -27.38 -8.33
C VAL A 424 16.82 -27.21 -9.83
N SER A 425 16.36 -28.28 -10.49
CA SER A 425 16.06 -28.26 -11.92
C SER A 425 14.82 -27.43 -12.22
N GLY A 426 14.78 -26.78 -13.39
CA GLY A 426 13.61 -26.02 -13.87
C GLY A 426 12.50 -26.87 -14.50
N GLU A 427 12.67 -28.19 -14.49
CA GLU A 427 11.67 -29.17 -14.93
C GLU A 427 10.62 -29.37 -13.82
N PRO A 428 9.36 -29.73 -14.16
CA PRO A 428 8.33 -29.98 -13.18
C PRO A 428 8.74 -31.15 -12.28
N SER A 429 9.27 -30.80 -11.11
CA SER A 429 9.67 -31.71 -10.05
C SER A 429 8.79 -31.43 -8.82
N CYS A 430 8.51 -32.45 -8.02
CA CYS A 430 7.79 -32.31 -6.75
C CYS A 430 8.70 -31.72 -5.64
N GLU A 431 9.82 -31.10 -6.00
CA GLU A 431 10.80 -30.63 -5.02
C GLU A 431 10.30 -29.37 -4.31
N THR A 432 10.25 -29.44 -2.97
CA THR A 432 9.87 -28.31 -2.12
C THR A 432 11.09 -27.47 -1.74
N PRO A 433 10.92 -26.19 -1.35
CA PRO A 433 12.00 -25.36 -0.83
C PRO A 433 12.75 -26.02 0.34
N GLN A 434 12.01 -26.70 1.22
CA GLN A 434 12.60 -27.39 2.36
C GLN A 434 13.48 -28.56 1.92
N SER A 435 13.03 -29.37 0.95
CA SER A 435 13.85 -30.46 0.38
C SER A 435 15.16 -29.95 -0.25
N ALA A 436 15.11 -28.82 -0.97
CA ALA A 436 16.29 -28.23 -1.57
C ALA A 436 17.29 -27.73 -0.51
N ILE A 437 16.78 -27.12 0.57
CA ILE A 437 17.56 -26.70 1.73
C ILE A 437 18.20 -27.90 2.42
N ASP A 438 17.44 -28.97 2.67
CA ASP A 438 17.95 -30.18 3.35
C ASP A 438 19.05 -30.87 2.52
N ARG A 439 18.99 -30.81 1.19
CA ARG A 439 20.09 -31.27 0.31
C ARG A 439 21.34 -30.42 0.45
N ALA A 440 21.18 -29.10 0.44
CA ALA A 440 22.30 -28.18 0.62
C ALA A 440 22.94 -28.35 2.00
N ASP A 441 22.13 -28.57 3.04
CA ASP A 441 22.58 -28.80 4.40
C ASP A 441 23.37 -30.11 4.54
N ARG A 442 22.89 -31.21 3.94
CA ARG A 442 23.66 -32.48 3.87
C ARG A 442 25.01 -32.31 3.18
N ALA A 443 25.07 -31.51 2.12
CA ALA A 443 26.34 -31.20 1.45
C ALA A 443 27.26 -30.37 2.34
N LEU A 444 26.72 -29.39 3.08
CA LEU A 444 27.46 -28.59 4.05
C LEU A 444 28.03 -29.45 5.18
N TYR A 445 27.26 -30.43 5.67
CA TYR A 445 27.75 -31.40 6.65
C TYR A 445 28.97 -32.16 6.11
N GLY A 446 28.92 -32.58 4.84
CA GLY A 446 30.08 -33.16 4.14
C GLY A 446 31.30 -32.22 4.12
N ALA A 447 31.11 -30.93 3.83
CA ALA A 447 32.19 -29.95 3.88
C ALA A 447 32.80 -29.84 5.29
N LYS A 448 31.97 -29.87 6.34
CA LYS A 448 32.45 -29.81 7.75
C LYS A 448 33.24 -31.04 8.16
N THR A 449 32.85 -32.23 7.73
CA THR A 449 33.56 -33.48 8.09
C THR A 449 34.86 -33.68 7.32
N HIS A 450 34.97 -33.14 6.11
CA HIS A 450 36.16 -33.28 5.25
C HIS A 450 37.19 -32.14 5.43
N GLY A 451 37.22 -31.49 6.59
CA GLY A 451 38.27 -30.51 6.93
C GLY A 451 37.88 -29.04 6.92
N ARG A 452 36.60 -28.70 6.64
CA ARG A 452 36.06 -27.33 6.59
C ARG A 452 36.70 -26.45 5.50
N ASP A 453 36.32 -25.17 5.44
CA ASP A 453 36.81 -24.20 4.46
C ASP A 453 36.74 -24.69 3.00
N GLN A 454 35.60 -25.30 2.62
CA GLN A 454 35.42 -25.87 1.29
C GLN A 454 33.96 -25.83 0.82
N VAL A 455 33.78 -26.01 -0.50
CA VAL A 455 32.47 -26.11 -1.14
C VAL A 455 32.18 -27.56 -1.50
N THR A 456 31.02 -28.09 -1.08
CA THR A 456 30.57 -29.44 -1.42
C THR A 456 29.24 -29.38 -2.19
N LEU A 457 29.12 -30.18 -3.25
CA LEU A 457 27.88 -30.30 -4.05
C LEU A 457 27.02 -31.46 -3.53
N ALA A 458 25.73 -31.22 -3.38
CA ALA A 458 24.74 -32.23 -3.05
C ALA A 458 24.52 -33.20 -4.22
N ASN A 459 24.49 -34.50 -3.93
CA ASN A 459 24.11 -35.51 -4.91
C ASN A 459 22.69 -35.24 -5.44
N ARG A 460 22.47 -35.43 -6.75
CA ARG A 460 21.13 -35.36 -7.34
C ARG A 460 20.22 -36.42 -6.71
N PRO A 461 18.94 -36.12 -6.44
CA PRO A 461 18.00 -37.16 -6.04
C PRO A 461 17.97 -38.24 -7.13
N ALA A 462 17.98 -39.51 -6.72
CA ALA A 462 17.69 -40.62 -7.63
C ALA A 462 16.27 -40.39 -8.18
N ALA A 463 16.15 -40.42 -9.50
CA ALA A 463 14.89 -40.21 -10.22
C ALA A 463 13.85 -41.27 -9.90
#